data_AF-A0A0S9SFA9-F1
#
_entry.id   AF-A0A0S9SFA9-F1
#
_cell.length_a   1.000
_cell.length_b   1.000
_cell.length_c   1.000
_cell.angle_alpha   90.00
_cell.angle_beta   90.00
_cell.angle_gamma   90.00
#
_symmetry.space_group_name_H-M   'P 1'
#
loop_
_entity.id
_entity.type
_entity.pdbx_description
1 polymer ?
#
loop_
_entity_poly.entity_id
_entity_poly.type
_entity_poly.pdbx_seq_one_letter_code
_entity_poly.pdbx_strand_id
1 'polypeptide(L)'
;MAEIHASKYGDGPGNFHVNAYGDTLNVELTYPNITVDGCRHIHVNQESVRASDGIRLSYDYDRDGWSIEQQVMIDLGGCMDTPNPDEWVEVAFVRSWGLVREPNGEAA
;
A
#
# COMPACT_ATOMS: atom_id res chain seq x y z
N MET A 1 20.64 14.17 -0.66
CA MET A 1 19.49 13.32 -0.29
C MET A 1 20.02 11.91 -0.10
N ALA A 2 19.64 11.22 0.97
CA ALA A 2 20.03 9.82 1.14
C ALA A 2 19.16 8.98 0.19
N GLU A 3 19.79 8.15 -0.64
CA GLU A 3 19.09 7.20 -1.50
C GLU A 3 18.59 6.05 -0.61
N ILE A 4 17.30 6.08 -0.29
CA ILE A 4 16.63 5.07 0.54
C ILE A 4 16.23 3.92 -0.40
N HIS A 5 17.22 3.15 -0.88
CA HIS A 5 17.05 1.89 -1.59
C HIS A 5 16.20 1.89 -2.89
N ALA A 6 16.87 1.74 -4.03
CA ALA A 6 16.24 1.47 -5.33
C ALA A 6 16.61 0.08 -5.84
N SER A 7 15.64 -0.67 -6.35
CA SER A 7 15.94 -1.93 -7.06
C SER A 7 16.52 -1.69 -8.45
N LYS A 8 17.33 -2.65 -8.92
CA LYS A 8 17.68 -2.74 -10.33
C LYS A 8 16.41 -3.05 -11.11
N TYR A 9 15.99 -2.09 -11.93
CA TYR A 9 14.88 -2.21 -12.89
C TYR A 9 14.78 -3.60 -13.51
N GLY A 10 13.55 -4.15 -13.56
CA GLY A 10 13.17 -5.30 -14.39
C GLY A 10 13.53 -6.68 -13.84
N ASP A 11 14.72 -6.85 -13.22
CA ASP A 11 15.26 -8.19 -12.95
C ASP A 11 15.74 -8.39 -11.49
N GLY A 12 15.66 -7.35 -10.65
CA GLY A 12 16.05 -7.42 -9.24
C GLY A 12 14.92 -7.93 -8.32
N PRO A 13 15.22 -8.70 -7.25
CA PRO A 13 14.22 -9.26 -6.33
C PRO A 13 13.43 -8.22 -5.52
N GLY A 14 13.75 -6.92 -5.65
CA GLY A 14 13.10 -5.85 -4.91
C GLY A 14 12.34 -4.87 -5.81
N ASN A 15 11.56 -5.34 -6.78
CA ASN A 15 10.72 -4.61 -7.77
C ASN A 15 9.94 -3.36 -7.27
N PHE A 16 10.63 -2.37 -6.72
CA PHE A 16 10.07 -1.18 -6.12
C PHE A 16 11.11 -0.05 -6.10
N HIS A 17 10.60 1.17 -5.96
CA HIS A 17 11.38 2.38 -5.73
C HIS A 17 10.88 3.07 -4.47
N VAL A 18 11.78 3.41 -3.55
CA VAL A 18 11.48 4.25 -2.39
C VAL A 18 12.30 5.52 -2.48
N ASN A 19 11.65 6.67 -2.33
CA ASN A 19 12.33 7.94 -2.20
C ASN A 19 11.61 8.84 -1.19
N ALA A 20 12.36 9.77 -0.61
CA ALA A 20 11.80 10.82 0.22
C ALA A 20 11.80 12.14 -0.55
N TYR A 21 10.67 12.83 -0.56
CA TYR A 21 10.54 14.15 -1.13
C TYR A 21 9.75 15.05 -0.18
N GLY A 22 10.40 16.08 0.36
CA GLY A 22 9.81 16.94 1.39
C GLY A 22 9.51 16.16 2.68
N ASP A 23 8.25 16.17 3.07
CA ASP A 23 7.68 15.43 4.22
C ASP A 23 7.02 14.11 3.82
N THR A 24 7.17 13.69 2.56
CA THR A 24 6.50 12.52 1.99
C THR A 24 7.49 11.40 1.65
N LEU A 25 7.14 10.17 2.02
CA LEU A 25 7.82 8.95 1.55
C LEU A 25 7.04 8.36 0.37
N ASN A 26 7.64 8.35 -0.80
CA ASN A 26 7.05 7.74 -2.00
C ASN A 26 7.49 6.28 -2.10
N VAL A 27 6.55 5.40 -2.36
CA VAL A 27 6.77 3.96 -2.56
C VAL A 27 6.07 3.56 -3.85
N GLU A 28 6.85 3.09 -4.83
CA GLU A 28 6.35 2.65 -6.12
C GLU A 28 6.66 1.16 -6.29
N LEU A 29 5.66 0.34 -6.61
CA LEU A 29 5.89 -1.06 -7.01
C LEU A 29 6.02 -1.14 -8.53
N THR A 30 7.09 -1.76 -9.00
CA THR A 30 7.40 -1.94 -10.41
C THR A 30 6.88 -3.31 -10.85
N TYR A 31 5.83 -3.31 -11.69
CA TYR A 31 5.24 -4.51 -12.28
C TYR A 31 4.87 -5.65 -11.29
N PRO A 32 4.11 -5.37 -10.20
CA PRO A 32 3.85 -6.38 -9.18
C PRO A 32 3.01 -7.58 -9.69
N ASN A 33 2.20 -7.40 -10.74
CA ASN A 33 1.34 -8.45 -11.31
C ASN A 33 2.10 -9.50 -12.15
N ILE A 34 3.27 -9.17 -12.69
CA ILE A 34 4.09 -10.10 -13.49
C ILE A 34 5.36 -10.54 -12.76
N THR A 35 5.61 -10.01 -11.57
CA THR A 35 6.76 -10.41 -10.76
C THR A 35 6.43 -11.67 -9.96
N VAL A 36 7.16 -12.76 -10.23
CA VAL A 36 6.94 -14.07 -9.61
C VAL A 36 7.36 -14.07 -8.14
N ASP A 37 8.55 -13.52 -7.85
CA ASP A 37 9.17 -13.53 -6.51
C ASP A 37 9.39 -12.11 -5.93
N GLY A 38 8.46 -11.18 -6.20
CA GLY A 38 8.59 -9.77 -5.83
C GLY A 38 7.52 -9.23 -4.88
N CYS A 39 7.72 -7.99 -4.43
CA CYS A 39 6.77 -7.23 -3.64
C CYS A 39 5.49 -6.95 -4.45
N ARG A 40 4.34 -7.35 -3.88
CA ARG A 40 3.00 -7.13 -4.45
C ARG A 40 2.13 -6.19 -3.63
N HIS A 41 2.49 -6.02 -2.37
CA HIS A 41 1.72 -5.25 -1.40
C HIS A 41 2.64 -4.22 -0.73
N ILE A 42 2.08 -3.05 -0.43
CA ILE A 42 2.73 -2.04 0.42
C ILE A 42 2.07 -2.13 1.80
N HIS A 43 2.86 -2.39 2.83
CA HIS A 43 2.38 -2.30 4.21
C HIS A 43 2.79 -0.95 4.78
N VAL A 44 1.80 -0.17 5.23
CA VAL A 44 2.02 1.13 5.88
C VAL A 44 1.60 1.03 7.33
N ASN A 45 2.51 1.30 8.26
CA ASN A 45 2.20 1.40 9.67
C ASN A 45 2.95 2.58 10.32
N GLN A 46 2.45 3.06 11.45
CA GLN A 46 3.04 4.15 12.22
C GLN A 46 3.20 3.71 13.69
N GLU A 47 4.46 3.48 14.08
CA GLU A 47 4.79 2.89 15.38
C GLU A 47 4.48 3.77 16.59
N SER A 48 4.39 5.10 16.43
CA SER A 48 4.10 6.01 17.54
C SER A 48 2.63 5.96 18.01
N VAL A 49 1.74 5.33 17.24
CA VAL A 49 0.35 5.09 17.64
C VAL A 49 0.25 3.69 18.24
N ARG A 50 -0.08 3.61 19.53
CA ARG A 50 -0.19 2.35 20.31
C ARG A 50 -1.34 1.43 19.90
N ALA A 51 -2.16 1.83 18.94
CA ALA A 51 -3.35 1.12 18.49
C ALA A 51 -3.46 1.20 16.95
N SER A 52 -2.36 0.97 16.26
CA SER A 52 -2.34 0.88 14.80
C SER A 52 -1.58 -0.35 14.34
N ASP A 53 -2.31 -1.26 13.71
CA ASP A 53 -1.78 -2.47 13.06
C ASP A 53 -1.42 -2.20 11.59
N GLY A 54 -1.49 -0.93 11.18
CA GLY A 54 -1.25 -0.50 9.83
C GLY A 54 -2.37 -0.86 8.85
N ILE A 55 -2.05 -0.70 7.58
CA ILE A 55 -2.89 -1.07 6.44
C ILE A 55 -2.02 -1.71 5.36
N ARG A 56 -2.59 -2.68 4.65
CA ARG A 56 -1.99 -3.24 3.44
C ARG A 56 -2.66 -2.64 2.23
N LEU A 57 -1.84 -2.20 1.28
CA LEU A 57 -2.27 -1.62 0.02
C LEU A 57 -1.89 -2.56 -1.12
N SER A 58 -2.82 -2.77 -2.03
CA SER A 58 -2.57 -3.47 -3.30
C SER A 58 -3.34 -2.82 -4.44
N TYR A 59 -2.79 -2.91 -5.65
CA TYR A 59 -3.54 -2.49 -6.83
C TYR A 59 -4.44 -3.64 -7.28
N ASP A 60 -5.74 -3.38 -7.32
CA ASP A 60 -6.71 -4.26 -7.94
C ASP A 60 -6.83 -3.91 -9.42
N TYR A 61 -6.28 -4.80 -10.25
CA TYR A 61 -6.24 -4.64 -11.71
C TYR A 61 -7.59 -4.87 -12.38
N ASP A 62 -8.54 -5.56 -11.71
CA ASP A 62 -9.86 -5.83 -12.27
C ASP A 62 -10.81 -4.65 -12.04
N ARG A 63 -10.71 -4.01 -10.86
CA ARG A 63 -11.52 -2.83 -10.48
C ARG A 63 -10.83 -1.49 -10.76
N ASP A 64 -9.55 -1.55 -11.11
CA ASP A 64 -8.73 -0.41 -11.51
C ASP A 64 -8.54 0.66 -10.43
N GLY A 65 -7.99 0.21 -9.31
CA GLY A 65 -7.79 1.06 -8.15
C GLY A 65 -7.01 0.39 -7.04
N TRP A 66 -6.98 1.06 -5.91
CA TRP A 66 -6.28 0.64 -4.71
C TRP A 66 -7.24 -0.03 -3.75
N SER A 67 -6.98 -1.30 -3.44
CA SER A 67 -7.58 -1.99 -2.31
C SER A 67 -6.79 -1.65 -1.04
N ILE A 68 -7.50 -1.23 -0.01
CA ILE A 68 -6.98 -0.93 1.32
C ILE A 68 -7.52 -2.00 2.26
N GLU A 69 -6.61 -2.76 2.85
CA GLU A 69 -6.93 -3.91 3.68
C GLU A 69 -6.40 -3.72 5.10
N GLN A 70 -7.13 -4.27 6.07
CA GLN A 70 -6.69 -4.39 7.45
C GLN A 70 -6.60 -5.85 7.87
N GLN A 71 -5.66 -6.13 8.75
CA GLN A 71 -5.51 -7.45 9.33
C GLN A 71 -6.65 -7.71 10.33
N VAL A 72 -7.19 -8.93 10.33
CA VAL A 72 -8.29 -9.30 11.23
C VAL A 72 -7.76 -9.51 12.64
N MET A 73 -8.42 -8.85 13.60
CA MET A 73 -8.13 -9.00 15.03
C MET A 73 -9.34 -9.54 15.79
N ILE A 74 -9.06 -10.25 16.89
CA ILE A 74 -10.05 -10.68 17.87
C ILE A 74 -9.76 -9.95 19.19
N ASP A 75 -10.81 -9.41 19.80
CA ASP A 75 -10.75 -8.87 21.16
C ASP A 75 -10.83 -10.02 22.18
N LEU A 76 -9.75 -10.24 22.91
CA LEU A 76 -9.63 -11.22 24.00
C LEU A 76 -9.74 -10.55 25.38
N GLY A 77 -10.70 -9.64 25.55
CA GLY A 77 -10.98 -8.99 26.84
C GLY A 77 -10.14 -7.72 27.06
N GLY A 78 -10.02 -6.89 26.03
CA GLY A 78 -9.19 -5.67 25.99
C GLY A 78 -7.78 -5.91 25.47
N CYS A 79 -7.47 -7.14 25.06
CA CYS A 79 -6.23 -7.51 24.38
C CYS A 79 -6.58 -7.89 22.95
N MET A 80 -6.17 -7.06 21.99
CA MET A 80 -6.35 -7.37 20.58
C MET A 80 -5.30 -8.41 20.18
N ASP A 81 -5.73 -9.49 19.54
CA ASP A 81 -4.86 -10.55 19.03
C ASP A 81 -5.15 -10.82 17.56
N THR A 82 -4.13 -11.20 16.80
CA THR A 82 -4.24 -11.57 15.39
C THR A 82 -4.21 -13.09 15.28
N PRO A 83 -5.37 -13.78 15.29
CA PRO A 83 -5.42 -15.24 15.26
C PRO A 83 -4.86 -15.83 13.96
N ASN A 84 -4.92 -15.06 12.88
CA ASN A 84 -4.43 -15.44 11.57
C ASN A 84 -3.69 -14.25 10.94
N PRO A 85 -2.35 -14.23 10.98
CA PRO A 85 -1.56 -13.11 10.45
C PRO A 85 -1.68 -12.94 8.93
N ASP A 86 -2.17 -13.96 8.23
CA ASP A 86 -2.36 -13.92 6.78
C ASP A 86 -3.77 -13.46 6.38
N GLU A 87 -4.66 -13.24 7.35
CA GLU A 87 -6.04 -12.80 7.09
C GLU A 87 -6.12 -11.28 7.03
N TRP A 88 -6.38 -10.79 5.82
CA TRP A 88 -6.56 -9.37 5.51
C TRP A 88 -7.91 -9.19 4.83
N VAL A 89 -8.63 -8.16 5.25
CA VAL A 89 -9.97 -7.85 4.75
C VAL A 89 -9.95 -6.45 4.15
N GLU A 90 -10.49 -6.31 2.95
CA GLU A 90 -10.69 -5.00 2.33
C GLU A 90 -11.63 -4.15 3.18
N VAL A 91 -11.15 -2.99 3.60
CA VAL A 91 -11.93 -1.99 4.35
C VAL A 91 -12.27 -0.77 3.51
N ALA A 92 -11.53 -0.53 2.41
CA ALA A 92 -11.84 0.53 1.45
C ALA A 92 -11.27 0.21 0.06
N PHE A 93 -11.92 0.79 -0.95
CA PHE A 93 -11.45 0.77 -2.33
C PHE A 93 -11.41 2.18 -2.91
N VAL A 94 -10.30 2.58 -3.52
CA VAL A 94 -10.09 3.91 -4.11
C VAL A 94 -9.72 3.78 -5.58
N ARG A 95 -10.55 4.32 -6.49
CA ARG A 95 -10.25 4.30 -7.93
C ARG A 95 -8.95 5.05 -8.25
N SER A 96 -8.16 4.52 -9.17
CA SER A 96 -6.86 5.10 -9.57
C SER A 96 -7.00 6.45 -10.29
N TRP A 97 -8.15 6.71 -10.92
CA TRP A 97 -8.52 7.98 -11.56
C TRP A 97 -9.86 8.50 -11.04
N GLY A 98 -9.81 9.19 -9.91
CA GLY A 98 -11.01 9.82 -9.33
C GLY A 98 -11.16 11.31 -9.67
N LEU A 99 -10.06 11.99 -10.03
CA LEU A 99 -9.99 13.45 -10.09
C LEU A 99 -9.45 13.91 -11.45
N VAL A 100 -10.13 13.55 -12.52
CA VAL A 100 -9.93 14.22 -13.81
C VAL A 100 -10.63 15.58 -13.71
N ARG A 101 -9.85 16.66 -13.72
CA ARG A 101 -10.39 18.01 -13.86
C ARG A 101 -10.29 18.42 -15.32
N GLU A 102 -11.40 18.88 -15.88
CA GLU A 102 -11.35 19.57 -17.17
C GLU A 102 -10.46 20.82 -17.04
N PRO A 103 -9.77 21.25 -18.12
CA PRO A 103 -8.86 22.40 -18.10
C PRO A 103 -9.47 23.68 -17.53
N ASN A 104 -10.81 23.77 -17.52
CA ASN A 104 -11.57 24.94 -17.11
C ASN A 104 -12.00 24.93 -15.64
N GLY A 105 -11.59 23.93 -14.84
CA GLY A 105 -11.72 23.97 -13.38
C GLY A 105 -13.07 23.54 -12.81
N GLU A 106 -13.99 23.02 -13.63
CA GLU A 106 -15.20 22.36 -13.13
C GLU A 106 -14.86 20.91 -12.77
N ALA A 107 -15.17 20.52 -11.53
CA ALA A 107 -15.04 19.13 -11.08
C ALA A 107 -16.18 18.29 -11.68
N ALA A 108 -15.83 17.13 -12.25
CA ALA A 108 -16.80 16.13 -12.72
C ALA A 108 -17.48 15.40 -11.56
#